data_AF-B0PFQ6-F1
#
_entry.id   AF-B0PFQ6-F1
#
_cell.length_a   1.000
_cell.length_b   1.000
_cell.length_c   1.000
_cell.angle_alpha   90.00
_cell.angle_beta   90.00
_cell.angle_gamma   90.00
#
_symmetry.space_group_name_H-M   'P 1'
#
loop_
_entity.id
_entity.type
_entity.pdbx_description
1 polymer ?
#
loop_
_entity_poly.entity_id
_entity_poly.type
_entity_poly.pdbx_seq_one_letter_code
_entity_poly.pdbx_strand_id
1 'polypeptide(L)'
;MSIDIWTDSMQHAELFGKPVLFTNWLVQRDTIPQGWHCYDLRGTRKAPNARITLVDQEVGYHAGTVLSPTPLRREGVTSRRVNGTFYLLGEELTLEQFCEEHDLPCPQDIREFVLRPASPDEAGLFYSELEPEKDEALGTIGHVRMDFGHGGREFWHSWWPHNGDRFNIPEFKEVLQRLVDNLRQTGLLKNLGAMDAYCWQHGGAITEDRRSYGYITETENYRFCLRCTPLPGEYQGYLYCYDLRQQQMAQQNRLVGRTTYANGEQQEFTDPPAFLQSIREELPYRDTTGFRCEILTDDPTVKKAVDDILLDFAGEKNPRRTCNYGLTEVGKQALRDAADPSLPHTYAWFVMTDTNTPQEKIRQNLTLEEAIQIYQDSDAGEKRLGVTKDGIVTVDIVHAQDGEQRFFEDHQKLASFQNDPVIADAIEALHQKLDSPEAGIMMGSI
;
A
#
# COMPACT_ATOMS: atom_id res chain seq x y z
N MET A 1 5.42 -11.08 -4.39
CA MET A 1 5.04 -10.65 -3.03
C MET A 1 5.99 -11.32 -2.07
N SER A 2 6.51 -10.60 -1.08
CA SER A 2 7.32 -11.16 0.01
C SER A 2 6.60 -10.92 1.32
N ILE A 3 6.77 -11.84 2.27
CA ILE A 3 6.20 -11.76 3.62
C ILE A 3 7.20 -11.06 4.55
N ASP A 4 6.72 -10.10 5.34
CA ASP A 4 7.43 -9.61 6.53
C ASP A 4 6.94 -10.38 7.76
N ILE A 5 7.82 -11.22 8.30
CA ILE A 5 7.52 -12.14 9.42
C ILE A 5 7.14 -11.43 10.72
N TRP A 6 7.40 -10.13 10.82
CA TRP A 6 7.15 -9.33 12.02
C TRP A 6 5.74 -8.71 12.03
N THR A 7 5.07 -8.65 10.88
CA THR A 7 3.73 -8.05 10.73
C THR A 7 2.71 -9.02 10.13
N ASP A 8 3.13 -9.88 9.22
CA ASP A 8 2.24 -10.69 8.41
C ASP A 8 1.96 -12.05 9.06
N SER A 9 0.76 -12.59 8.81
CA SER A 9 0.42 -13.95 9.20
C SER A 9 1.06 -15.00 8.28
N MET A 10 1.40 -16.15 8.86
CA MET A 10 1.90 -17.32 8.15
C MET A 10 1.11 -18.56 8.55
N GLN A 11 0.96 -19.52 7.65
CA GLN A 11 0.22 -20.75 7.91
C GLN A 11 0.95 -21.61 8.94
N HIS A 12 0.28 -21.97 10.02
CA HIS A 12 0.78 -22.94 10.98
C HIS A 12 0.86 -24.32 10.32
N ALA A 13 2.01 -24.97 10.45
CA ALA A 13 2.28 -26.26 9.85
C ALA A 13 3.21 -27.13 10.72
N GLU A 14 3.22 -28.43 10.45
CA GLU A 14 4.21 -29.35 10.99
C GLU A 14 5.11 -29.87 9.86
N LEU A 15 6.44 -29.79 10.03
CA LEU A 15 7.43 -30.33 9.10
C LEU A 15 8.45 -31.21 9.83
N PHE A 16 8.53 -32.48 9.44
CA PHE A 16 9.38 -33.50 10.06
C PHE A 16 9.14 -33.73 11.56
N GLY A 17 7.89 -33.63 12.04
CA GLY A 17 7.56 -33.78 13.47
C GLY A 17 7.91 -32.56 14.30
N LYS A 18 7.93 -31.36 13.70
CA LYS A 18 8.21 -30.10 14.38
C LYS A 18 7.23 -29.01 13.92
N PRO A 19 6.74 -28.15 14.82
CA PRO A 19 5.94 -26.99 14.45
C PRO A 19 6.81 -25.98 13.68
N VAL A 20 6.21 -25.37 12.67
CA VAL A 20 6.82 -24.38 11.78
C VAL A 20 5.76 -23.38 11.30
N LEU A 21 6.21 -22.20 10.90
CA LEU A 21 5.42 -21.29 10.08
C LEU A 21 5.74 -21.51 8.61
N PHE A 22 4.72 -21.52 7.77
CA PHE A 22 4.81 -21.75 6.33
C PHE A 22 4.12 -20.63 5.54
N THR A 23 4.69 -20.28 4.39
CA THR A 23 4.02 -19.42 3.40
C THR A 23 4.34 -19.89 1.98
N ASN A 24 3.42 -19.66 1.04
CA ASN A 24 3.70 -19.90 -0.38
C ASN A 24 4.60 -18.80 -0.99
N TRP A 25 4.80 -17.68 -0.29
CA TRP A 25 5.61 -16.53 -0.72
C TRP A 25 7.08 -16.64 -0.31
N LEU A 26 7.89 -15.69 -0.74
CA LEU A 26 9.28 -15.55 -0.28
C LEU A 26 9.32 -14.82 1.06
N VAL A 27 10.15 -15.30 1.99
CA VAL A 27 10.54 -14.56 3.20
C VAL A 27 11.93 -13.95 2.99
N GLN A 28 12.06 -12.67 3.33
CA GLN A 28 13.31 -11.91 3.27
C GLN A 28 14.31 -12.45 4.30
N ARG A 29 15.59 -12.61 3.94
CA ARG A 29 16.55 -13.39 4.75
C ARG A 29 17.31 -12.58 5.79
N ASP A 30 17.33 -11.28 5.61
CA ASP A 30 17.80 -10.24 6.52
C ASP A 30 16.80 -9.91 7.64
N THR A 31 15.56 -10.41 7.56
CA THR A 31 14.54 -10.21 8.61
C THR A 31 14.48 -11.34 9.63
N ILE A 32 15.14 -12.48 9.36
CA ILE A 32 15.05 -13.70 10.18
C ILE A 32 15.64 -13.46 11.58
N PRO A 33 14.93 -13.80 12.67
CA PRO A 33 15.39 -13.47 14.01
C PRO A 33 16.58 -14.35 14.44
N GLN A 34 17.37 -13.85 15.39
CA GLN A 34 18.51 -14.61 15.91
C GLN A 34 18.04 -15.95 16.52
N GLY A 35 18.69 -17.05 16.13
CA GLY A 35 18.37 -18.41 16.59
C GLY A 35 17.26 -19.11 15.79
N TRP A 36 16.57 -18.40 14.90
CA TRP A 36 15.59 -18.99 13.99
C TRP A 36 16.23 -19.46 12.68
N HIS A 37 15.53 -20.34 11.97
CA HIS A 37 15.98 -20.94 10.72
C HIS A 37 14.92 -20.79 9.64
N CYS A 38 15.31 -20.25 8.50
CA CYS A 38 14.45 -20.10 7.33
C CYS A 38 14.97 -20.96 6.16
N TYR A 39 14.07 -21.67 5.49
CA TYR A 39 14.35 -22.64 4.43
C TYR A 39 13.31 -22.53 3.32
N ASP A 40 13.70 -22.81 2.07
CA ASP A 40 12.74 -22.94 0.98
C ASP A 40 12.36 -24.40 0.71
N LEU A 41 11.09 -24.62 0.43
CA LEU A 41 10.57 -25.82 -0.18
C LEU A 41 10.68 -25.69 -1.69
N ARG A 42 11.31 -26.68 -2.31
CA ARG A 42 11.59 -26.74 -3.74
C ARG A 42 10.92 -27.92 -4.40
N GLY A 43 10.29 -27.66 -5.55
CA GLY A 43 9.76 -28.69 -6.43
C GLY A 43 10.75 -29.16 -7.48
N THR A 44 10.22 -29.42 -8.67
CA THR A 44 11.00 -29.89 -9.82
C THR A 44 10.49 -29.24 -11.09
N ARG A 45 11.29 -29.25 -12.16
CA ARG A 45 10.86 -28.77 -13.49
C ARG A 45 9.55 -29.38 -14.00
N LYS A 46 9.18 -30.59 -13.55
CA LYS A 46 7.92 -31.27 -13.93
C LYS A 46 6.75 -30.99 -12.98
N ALA A 47 7.03 -30.49 -11.78
CA ALA A 47 6.05 -30.12 -10.77
C ALA A 47 6.67 -29.00 -9.90
N PRO A 48 6.64 -27.74 -10.37
CA PRO A 48 7.36 -26.63 -9.72
C PRO A 48 6.87 -26.38 -8.30
N ASN A 49 5.54 -26.43 -8.10
CA ASN A 49 4.88 -26.13 -6.83
C ASN A 49 4.83 -27.35 -5.87
N ALA A 50 5.45 -28.48 -6.23
CA ALA A 50 5.45 -29.66 -5.37
C ALA A 50 6.50 -29.52 -4.26
N ARG A 51 6.10 -29.68 -3.00
CA ARG A 51 6.98 -29.47 -1.83
C ARG A 51 7.90 -30.68 -1.59
N ILE A 52 8.86 -30.91 -2.48
CA ILE A 52 9.66 -32.16 -2.57
C ILE A 52 10.95 -32.10 -1.74
N THR A 53 11.62 -30.94 -1.73
CA THR A 53 12.97 -30.79 -1.14
C THR A 53 13.07 -29.53 -0.31
N LEU A 54 13.53 -29.64 0.94
CA LEU A 54 13.97 -28.52 1.76
C LEU A 54 15.40 -28.13 1.37
N VAL A 55 15.62 -26.84 1.08
CA VAL A 55 16.92 -26.22 0.84
C VAL A 55 17.03 -24.91 1.64
N ASP A 56 18.23 -24.35 1.78
CA ASP A 56 18.40 -23.13 2.57
C ASP A 56 17.80 -21.90 1.84
N GLN A 57 18.02 -21.82 0.52
CA GLN A 57 17.42 -20.82 -0.37
C GLN A 57 17.24 -21.41 -1.79
N GLU A 58 16.15 -21.08 -2.47
CA GLU A 58 15.83 -21.50 -3.84
C GLU A 58 15.45 -20.31 -4.72
N VAL A 59 15.81 -20.34 -6.01
CA VAL A 59 15.61 -19.22 -6.95
C VAL A 59 14.78 -19.63 -8.19
N GLY A 60 14.72 -20.92 -8.54
CA GLY A 60 14.08 -21.38 -9.79
C GLY A 60 12.77 -22.14 -9.62
N TYR A 61 12.68 -23.03 -8.63
CA TYR A 61 11.50 -23.89 -8.41
C TYR A 61 10.98 -23.79 -6.96
N HIS A 62 10.85 -22.56 -6.46
CA HIS A 62 10.28 -22.26 -5.15
C HIS A 62 8.81 -22.71 -5.10
N ALA A 63 8.44 -23.36 -3.99
CA ALA A 63 7.12 -23.92 -3.71
C ALA A 63 6.60 -23.49 -2.31
N GLY A 64 7.18 -22.40 -1.78
CA GLY A 64 6.94 -21.87 -0.44
C GLY A 64 8.18 -21.86 0.46
N THR A 65 8.13 -21.02 1.48
CA THR A 65 9.20 -20.82 2.48
C THR A 65 8.70 -21.28 3.86
N VAL A 66 9.61 -21.83 4.67
CA VAL A 66 9.37 -22.36 6.01
C VAL A 66 10.28 -21.64 7.01
N LEU A 67 9.69 -21.12 8.07
CA LEU A 67 10.36 -20.53 9.23
C LEU A 67 10.22 -21.48 10.43
N SER A 68 11.31 -21.80 11.11
CA SER A 68 11.32 -22.74 12.24
C SER A 68 12.24 -22.28 13.38
N PRO A 69 11.84 -22.46 14.66
CA PRO A 69 12.66 -22.15 15.82
C PRO A 69 13.80 -23.16 16.03
N THR A 70 13.91 -24.21 15.21
CA THR A 70 14.97 -25.22 15.33
C THR A 70 15.46 -25.71 13.98
N PRO A 71 16.68 -26.27 13.87
CA PRO A 71 17.18 -26.80 12.61
C PRO A 71 16.30 -27.91 12.05
N LEU A 72 15.82 -27.73 10.81
CA LEU A 72 15.09 -28.77 10.05
C LEU A 72 16.04 -29.67 9.24
N ARG A 73 17.33 -29.35 9.24
CA ARG A 73 18.38 -30.04 8.48
C ARG A 73 19.62 -30.19 9.36
N ARG A 74 20.36 -31.29 9.19
CA ARG A 74 21.70 -31.45 9.83
C ARG A 74 22.68 -30.49 9.17
N GLU A 75 23.61 -29.95 9.94
CA GLU A 75 24.74 -29.14 9.44
C GLU A 75 25.59 -29.89 8.40
N GLY A 76 26.30 -29.18 7.52
CA GLY A 76 27.18 -29.75 6.48
C GLY A 76 26.49 -30.40 5.27
N VAL A 77 25.23 -30.79 5.43
CA VAL A 77 24.26 -30.83 4.33
C VAL A 77 24.03 -29.35 3.88
N THR A 78 23.44 -28.97 2.75
CA THR A 78 22.96 -29.73 1.59
C THR A 78 21.46 -29.50 1.39
N SER A 79 20.71 -30.54 1.01
CA SER A 79 19.24 -30.52 0.95
C SER A 79 18.63 -31.68 1.75
N ARG A 80 17.35 -31.57 2.15
CA ARG A 80 16.61 -32.64 2.83
C ARG A 80 15.31 -32.94 2.08
N ARG A 81 15.11 -34.21 1.69
CA ARG A 81 13.86 -34.62 1.01
C ARG A 81 12.68 -34.60 1.99
N VAL A 82 11.56 -34.04 1.55
CA VAL A 82 10.28 -34.05 2.26
C VAL A 82 9.52 -35.33 1.89
N ASN A 83 9.40 -36.26 2.83
CA ASN A 83 8.75 -37.55 2.64
C ASN A 83 7.52 -37.67 3.54
N GLY A 84 6.36 -37.19 3.07
CA GLY A 84 5.05 -37.45 3.69
C GLY A 84 4.82 -36.89 5.09
N THR A 85 5.71 -36.03 5.60
CA THR A 85 5.64 -35.38 6.92
C THR A 85 5.67 -33.86 6.74
N PHE A 86 4.67 -33.36 6.01
CA PHE A 86 4.34 -31.94 5.95
C PHE A 86 2.81 -31.79 6.05
N TYR A 87 2.35 -31.22 7.16
CA TYR A 87 0.94 -31.05 7.47
C TYR A 87 0.66 -29.56 7.64
N LEU A 88 -0.28 -29.01 6.86
CA LEU A 88 -0.83 -27.68 7.14
C LEU A 88 -1.90 -27.84 8.21
N LEU A 89 -1.80 -27.06 9.29
CA LEU A 89 -2.76 -27.09 10.40
C LEU A 89 -3.92 -26.12 10.16
N GLY A 90 -3.79 -25.22 9.17
CA GLY A 90 -4.88 -24.45 8.57
C GLY A 90 -5.10 -23.07 9.19
N GLU A 91 -4.70 -22.89 10.44
CA GLU A 91 -4.67 -21.59 11.12
C GLU A 91 -3.52 -20.73 10.59
N GLU A 92 -3.75 -19.42 10.48
CA GLU A 92 -2.70 -18.45 10.22
C GLU A 92 -2.32 -17.72 11.51
N LEU A 93 -1.02 -17.66 11.79
CA LEU A 93 -0.45 -17.10 13.01
C LEU A 93 0.63 -16.08 12.67
N THR A 94 0.73 -15.02 13.45
CA THR A 94 1.93 -14.17 13.48
C THR A 94 3.08 -14.91 14.17
N LEU A 95 4.31 -14.41 14.02
CA LEU A 95 5.48 -14.93 14.74
C LEU A 95 5.29 -14.92 16.26
N GLU A 96 4.63 -13.89 16.80
CA GLU A 96 4.32 -13.75 18.22
C GLU A 96 3.32 -14.82 18.69
N GLN A 97 2.20 -14.99 17.97
CA GLN A 97 1.17 -15.99 18.29
C GLN A 97 1.72 -17.42 18.22
N PHE A 98 2.55 -17.72 17.21
CA PHE A 98 3.23 -19.01 17.12
C PHE A 98 4.23 -19.22 18.28
N CYS A 99 4.87 -18.16 18.78
CA CYS A 99 5.72 -18.28 19.96
C CYS A 99 4.90 -18.56 21.22
N GLU A 100 3.75 -17.90 21.40
CA GLU A 100 2.84 -18.12 22.52
C GLU A 100 2.28 -19.55 22.52
N GLU A 101 1.79 -20.05 21.38
CA GLU A 101 1.19 -21.39 21.26
C GLU A 101 2.17 -22.54 21.59
N HIS A 102 3.47 -22.36 21.29
CA HIS A 102 4.50 -23.38 21.46
C HIS A 102 5.42 -23.16 22.67
N ASP A 103 5.03 -22.29 23.62
CA ASP A 103 5.81 -21.91 24.82
C ASP A 103 7.26 -21.44 24.48
N LEU A 104 7.43 -20.74 23.36
CA LEU A 104 8.73 -20.28 22.87
C LEU A 104 9.00 -18.82 23.28
N PRO A 105 10.27 -18.45 23.55
CA PRO A 105 10.62 -17.05 23.73
C PRO A 105 10.42 -16.28 22.41
N CYS A 106 9.45 -15.38 22.38
CA CYS A 106 9.22 -14.50 21.23
C CYS A 106 10.50 -13.69 20.96
N PRO A 107 11.05 -13.73 19.74
CA PRO A 107 12.22 -12.94 19.41
C PRO A 107 11.88 -11.44 19.41
N GLN A 108 12.88 -10.60 19.67
CA GLN A 108 12.77 -9.15 19.57
C GLN A 108 13.32 -8.70 18.21
N ASP A 109 12.64 -7.79 17.52
CA ASP A 109 13.22 -7.14 16.36
C ASP A 109 14.24 -6.09 16.82
N ILE A 110 15.52 -6.39 16.60
CA ILE A 110 16.64 -5.53 16.98
C ILE A 110 17.15 -4.65 15.83
N ARG A 111 16.44 -4.61 14.70
CA ARG A 111 16.83 -3.83 13.52
C ARG A 111 16.55 -2.34 13.75
N GLU A 112 17.61 -1.53 13.85
CA GLU A 112 17.49 -0.05 13.90
C GLU A 112 16.86 0.53 12.63
N PHE A 113 17.04 -0.14 11.48
CA PHE A 113 16.54 0.30 10.18
C PHE A 113 15.81 -0.86 9.48
N VAL A 114 14.49 -0.75 9.37
CA VAL A 114 13.66 -1.64 8.55
C VAL A 114 13.28 -0.88 7.28
N LEU A 115 13.70 -1.39 6.12
CA LEU A 115 13.31 -0.86 4.82
C LEU A 115 11.97 -1.47 4.39
N ARG A 116 10.92 -0.65 4.28
CA ARG A 116 9.68 -1.02 3.60
C ARG A 116 9.67 -0.48 2.17
N PRO A 117 9.05 -1.17 1.20
CA PRO A 117 8.76 -0.57 -0.10
C PRO A 117 7.84 0.65 0.08
N ALA A 118 8.04 1.67 -0.76
CA ALA A 118 7.18 2.85 -0.80
C ALA A 118 5.84 2.58 -1.49
N SER A 119 4.78 3.28 -1.06
CA SER A 119 3.53 3.33 -1.82
C SER A 119 3.62 4.30 -3.01
N PRO A 120 2.70 4.23 -4.00
CA PRO A 120 2.65 5.20 -5.09
C PRO A 120 2.49 6.65 -4.61
N ASP A 121 1.73 6.89 -3.54
CA ASP A 121 1.49 8.22 -2.97
C ASP A 121 2.76 8.83 -2.35
N GLU A 122 3.70 7.98 -1.94
CA GLU A 122 4.98 8.40 -1.35
C GLU A 122 6.04 8.72 -2.43
N ALA A 123 5.75 8.53 -3.72
CA ALA A 123 6.70 8.71 -4.81
C ALA A 123 7.33 10.11 -4.85
N GLY A 124 6.62 11.14 -4.39
CA GLY A 124 7.13 12.51 -4.29
C GLY A 124 8.36 12.66 -3.37
N LEU A 125 8.43 11.86 -2.29
CA LEU A 125 9.52 11.90 -1.29
C LEU A 125 10.88 11.40 -1.81
N PHE A 126 10.96 11.01 -3.08
CA PHE A 126 12.18 10.56 -3.74
C PHE A 126 12.77 11.59 -4.70
N TYR A 127 12.24 12.82 -4.72
CA TYR A 127 12.66 13.90 -5.60
C TYR A 127 12.81 15.21 -4.81
N SER A 128 13.68 16.10 -5.28
CA SER A 128 13.75 17.48 -4.78
C SER A 128 12.52 18.25 -5.23
N GLU A 129 11.91 19.00 -4.32
CA GLU A 129 10.85 19.93 -4.66
C GLU A 129 11.38 21.11 -5.48
N LEU A 130 10.53 21.69 -6.34
CA LEU A 130 10.89 22.85 -7.15
C LEU A 130 10.79 24.18 -6.38
N GLU A 131 10.08 24.18 -5.25
CA GLU A 131 9.77 25.34 -4.41
C GLU A 131 10.44 25.16 -3.04
N PRO A 132 11.39 26.02 -2.64
CA PRO A 132 12.11 25.91 -1.35
C PRO A 132 11.18 25.84 -0.13
N GLU A 133 10.02 26.49 -0.19
CA GLU A 133 9.00 26.51 0.85
C GLU A 133 8.42 25.10 1.12
N LYS A 134 8.38 24.23 0.09
CA LYS A 134 7.95 22.84 0.25
C LYS A 134 9.03 21.99 0.92
N ASP A 135 10.31 22.21 0.60
CA ASP A 135 11.41 21.56 1.31
C ASP A 135 11.46 21.95 2.79
N GLU A 136 11.10 23.19 3.13
CA GLU A 136 10.94 23.62 4.53
C GLU A 136 9.76 22.89 5.19
N ALA A 137 8.59 22.83 4.53
CA ALA A 137 7.41 22.16 5.06
C ALA A 137 7.55 20.62 5.18
N LEU A 138 8.31 20.00 4.27
CA LEU A 138 8.69 18.58 4.33
C LEU A 138 9.85 18.30 5.30
N GLY A 139 10.47 19.33 5.89
CA GLY A 139 11.61 19.15 6.77
C GLY A 139 12.84 18.55 6.08
N THR A 140 13.02 18.78 4.78
CA THR A 140 14.12 18.19 3.98
C THR A 140 15.48 18.65 4.52
N ILE A 141 16.28 17.72 5.02
CA ILE A 141 17.64 17.99 5.50
C ILE A 141 18.58 18.11 4.29
N GLY A 142 18.43 17.19 3.35
CA GLY A 142 19.17 17.12 2.11
C GLY A 142 19.08 15.74 1.48
N HIS A 143 19.90 15.47 0.47
CA HIS A 143 19.96 14.15 -0.15
C HIS A 143 21.38 13.72 -0.51
N VAL A 144 21.64 12.41 -0.45
CA VAL A 144 22.86 11.78 -0.95
C VAL A 144 22.59 11.19 -2.34
N ARG A 145 23.31 11.65 -3.37
CA ARG A 145 23.37 10.97 -4.67
C ARG A 145 24.50 9.94 -4.64
N MET A 146 24.29 8.76 -5.22
CA MET A 146 25.20 7.61 -5.20
C MET A 146 25.40 7.01 -6.60
N ASP A 147 26.59 6.46 -6.86
CA ASP A 147 26.97 5.78 -8.11
C ASP A 147 28.02 4.67 -7.82
N PHE A 148 27.85 3.49 -8.42
CA PHE A 148 28.76 2.34 -8.32
C PHE A 148 29.87 2.35 -9.37
N GLY A 149 29.96 3.42 -10.18
CA GLY A 149 30.96 3.61 -11.22
C GLY A 149 30.77 2.71 -12.44
N HIS A 150 31.58 2.90 -13.47
CA HIS A 150 31.44 2.19 -14.75
C HIS A 150 31.55 0.66 -14.62
N GLY A 151 32.30 0.17 -13.63
CA GLY A 151 32.43 -1.26 -13.33
C GLY A 151 31.35 -1.82 -12.39
N GLY A 152 30.43 -0.99 -11.89
CA GLY A 152 29.35 -1.37 -10.98
C GLY A 152 29.81 -1.91 -9.61
N ARG A 153 31.04 -1.61 -9.18
CA ARG A 153 31.70 -2.17 -7.97
C ARG A 153 32.36 -1.12 -7.06
N GLU A 154 32.33 0.15 -7.46
CA GLU A 154 32.85 1.27 -6.68
C GLU A 154 31.73 1.83 -5.78
N PHE A 155 31.97 2.88 -5.00
CA PHE A 155 30.92 3.59 -4.29
C PHE A 155 31.27 5.08 -4.21
N TRP A 156 30.75 5.84 -5.16
CA TRP A 156 30.85 7.29 -5.23
C TRP A 156 29.59 7.91 -4.64
N HIS A 157 29.73 9.01 -3.90
CA HIS A 157 28.59 9.73 -3.36
C HIS A 157 28.81 11.24 -3.33
N SER A 158 27.72 12.01 -3.26
CA SER A 158 27.73 13.47 -3.10
C SER A 158 26.56 13.90 -2.24
N TRP A 159 26.82 14.74 -1.23
CA TRP A 159 25.78 15.39 -0.44
C TRP A 159 25.25 16.64 -1.15
N TRP A 160 23.94 16.78 -1.18
CA TRP A 160 23.23 17.96 -1.66
C TRP A 160 22.44 18.56 -0.49
N PRO A 161 22.83 19.75 0.02
CA PRO A 161 22.16 20.37 1.16
C PRO A 161 20.81 20.96 0.75
N HIS A 162 19.80 20.80 1.60
CA HIS A 162 18.53 21.52 1.50
C HIS A 162 18.37 22.44 2.72
N ASN A 163 17.41 23.37 2.71
CA ASN A 163 17.15 24.30 3.82
C ASN A 163 18.41 25.05 4.33
N GLY A 164 19.35 25.37 3.44
CA GLY A 164 20.63 26.02 3.80
C GLY A 164 21.60 25.16 4.62
N ASP A 165 21.50 23.83 4.56
CA ASP A 165 22.26 22.84 5.35
C ASP A 165 22.03 22.94 6.88
N ARG A 166 21.05 23.73 7.34
CA ARG A 166 20.84 24.06 8.77
C ARG A 166 20.52 22.84 9.65
N PHE A 167 19.97 21.78 9.06
CA PHE A 167 19.60 20.54 9.74
C PHE A 167 20.70 19.44 9.63
N ASN A 168 21.82 19.71 8.96
CA ASN A 168 22.92 18.76 8.77
C ASN A 168 23.84 18.69 10.00
N ILE A 169 23.23 18.50 11.17
CA ILE A 169 23.85 18.55 12.50
C ILE A 169 24.57 17.23 12.86
N PRO A 170 25.45 17.20 13.89
CA PRO A 170 26.17 15.99 14.28
C PRO A 170 25.28 14.78 14.59
N GLU A 171 24.18 14.99 15.32
CA GLU A 171 23.18 13.95 15.63
C GLU A 171 22.66 13.25 14.36
N PHE A 172 22.18 14.02 13.38
CA PHE A 172 21.73 13.51 12.09
C PHE A 172 22.84 12.74 11.36
N LYS A 173 24.08 13.26 11.35
CA LYS A 173 25.23 12.62 10.70
C LYS A 173 25.56 11.26 11.30
N GLU A 174 25.42 11.10 12.62
CA GLU A 174 25.61 9.81 13.30
C GLU A 174 24.53 8.79 12.90
N VAL A 175 23.26 9.20 12.82
CA VAL A 175 22.17 8.31 12.36
C VAL A 175 22.36 7.93 10.89
N LEU A 176 22.64 8.91 10.02
CA LEU A 176 22.88 8.69 8.59
C LEU A 176 24.07 7.74 8.35
N GLN A 177 25.15 7.86 9.13
CA GLN A 177 26.31 6.97 9.02
C GLN A 177 25.93 5.52 9.39
N ARG A 178 25.19 5.32 10.50
CA ARG A 178 24.71 3.97 10.89
C ARG A 178 23.77 3.37 9.84
N LEU A 179 22.88 4.16 9.25
CA LEU A 179 22.04 3.71 8.15
C LEU A 179 22.88 3.28 6.94
N VAL A 180 23.80 4.12 6.45
CA VAL A 180 24.63 3.80 5.28
C VAL A 180 25.48 2.54 5.52
N ASP A 181 26.00 2.36 6.73
CA ASP A 181 26.76 1.15 7.07
C ASP A 181 25.88 -0.10 7.20
N ASN A 182 24.64 0.03 7.70
CA ASN A 182 23.64 -1.04 7.66
C ASN A 182 23.31 -1.44 6.21
N LEU A 183 23.00 -0.47 5.34
CA LEU A 183 22.69 -0.69 3.92
C LEU A 183 23.86 -1.32 3.12
N ARG A 184 25.11 -1.13 3.57
CA ARG A 184 26.29 -1.81 3.03
C ARG A 184 26.41 -3.25 3.54
N GLN A 185 26.03 -3.50 4.80
CA GLN A 185 26.05 -4.84 5.42
C GLN A 185 24.95 -5.76 4.88
N THR A 186 23.72 -5.26 4.68
CA THR A 186 22.64 -6.00 4.00
C THR A 186 22.97 -6.29 2.53
N GLY A 187 23.87 -5.49 1.95
CA GLY A 187 24.41 -5.67 0.60
C GLY A 187 23.82 -4.73 -0.44
N LEU A 188 22.75 -4.01 -0.13
CA LEU A 188 22.06 -3.08 -1.03
C LEU A 188 23.05 -2.04 -1.61
N LEU A 189 23.89 -1.43 -0.77
CA LEU A 189 24.92 -0.47 -1.18
C LEU A 189 26.32 -1.08 -1.39
N LYS A 190 26.41 -2.39 -1.64
CA LYS A 190 27.70 -3.09 -1.83
C LYS A 190 28.25 -3.01 -3.25
N ASN A 191 27.38 -3.09 -4.25
CA ASN A 191 27.68 -3.02 -5.69
C ASN A 191 26.36 -3.03 -6.48
N LEU A 192 26.41 -2.66 -7.77
CA LEU A 192 25.24 -2.57 -8.63
C LEU A 192 24.44 -3.88 -8.73
N GLY A 193 25.12 -5.02 -8.86
CA GLY A 193 24.45 -6.33 -8.94
C GLY A 193 23.79 -6.76 -7.63
N ALA A 194 24.29 -6.29 -6.49
CA ALA A 194 23.65 -6.53 -5.19
C ALA A 194 22.44 -5.60 -4.98
N MET A 195 22.50 -4.35 -5.45
CA MET A 195 21.33 -3.47 -5.50
C MET A 195 20.24 -4.03 -6.40
N ASP A 196 20.58 -4.49 -7.62
CA ASP A 196 19.65 -5.12 -8.56
C ASP A 196 18.95 -6.34 -7.94
N ALA A 197 19.74 -7.25 -7.37
CA ALA A 197 19.22 -8.43 -6.69
C ALA A 197 18.31 -8.09 -5.49
N TYR A 198 18.64 -7.04 -4.72
CA TYR A 198 17.79 -6.54 -3.63
C TYR A 198 16.49 -5.98 -4.19
N CYS A 199 16.56 -5.12 -5.20
CA CYS A 199 15.38 -4.48 -5.79
C CYS A 199 14.40 -5.50 -6.38
N TRP A 200 14.92 -6.56 -7.00
CA TRP A 200 14.13 -7.65 -7.53
C TRP A 200 13.45 -8.51 -6.45
N GLN A 201 14.08 -8.66 -5.28
CA GLN A 201 13.57 -9.50 -4.17
C GLN A 201 12.62 -8.74 -3.22
N HIS A 202 12.86 -7.46 -2.97
CA HIS A 202 12.14 -6.65 -1.98
C HIS A 202 11.00 -5.79 -2.59
N GLY A 203 10.83 -5.80 -3.91
CA GLY A 203 9.74 -5.06 -4.58
C GLY A 203 9.91 -3.54 -4.50
N GLY A 204 8.81 -2.78 -4.45
CA GLY A 204 8.86 -1.31 -4.32
C GLY A 204 9.17 -0.55 -5.61
N ALA A 205 8.86 -1.08 -6.79
CA ALA A 205 9.00 -0.33 -8.05
C ALA A 205 8.11 0.92 -8.05
N ILE A 206 8.72 2.11 -8.17
CA ILE A 206 8.03 3.41 -8.29
C ILE A 206 7.55 3.66 -9.74
N THR A 207 8.20 3.00 -10.70
CA THR A 207 7.99 3.21 -12.15
C THR A 207 7.45 1.94 -12.79
N GLU A 208 6.49 2.06 -13.71
CA GLU A 208 5.86 0.91 -14.39
C GLU A 208 6.88 0.06 -15.15
N ASP A 209 7.91 0.71 -15.73
CA ASP A 209 9.02 0.07 -16.42
C ASP A 209 10.04 -0.62 -15.49
N ARG A 210 9.80 -0.55 -14.17
CA ARG A 210 10.62 -1.12 -13.08
C ARG A 210 12.09 -0.69 -13.11
N ARG A 211 12.37 0.53 -13.60
CA ARG A 211 13.73 1.08 -13.59
C ARG A 211 14.11 1.74 -12.27
N SER A 212 13.12 2.28 -11.54
CA SER A 212 13.32 2.89 -10.24
C SER A 212 12.50 2.20 -9.14
N TYR A 213 13.16 1.95 -8.02
CA TYR A 213 12.61 1.30 -6.82
C TYR A 213 12.74 2.25 -5.62
N GLY A 214 11.77 2.24 -4.72
CA GLY A 214 11.69 3.13 -3.57
C GLY A 214 11.54 2.37 -2.28
N TYR A 215 12.40 2.68 -1.31
CA TYR A 215 12.35 2.16 0.04
C TYR A 215 12.32 3.30 1.05
N ILE A 216 11.55 3.13 2.11
CA ILE A 216 11.46 4.07 3.22
C ILE A 216 11.88 3.36 4.50
N THR A 217 12.66 4.04 5.33
CA THR A 217 12.87 3.66 6.72
C THR A 217 12.79 4.89 7.62
N GLU A 218 12.34 4.71 8.85
CA GLU A 218 12.08 5.78 9.80
C GLU A 218 12.73 5.43 11.14
N THR A 219 13.29 6.45 11.79
CA THR A 219 13.66 6.42 13.21
C THR A 219 12.74 7.36 13.98
N GLU A 220 12.90 7.47 15.31
CA GLU A 220 12.14 8.42 16.15
C GLU A 220 12.11 9.86 15.59
N ASN A 221 13.20 10.31 14.96
CA ASN A 221 13.37 11.71 14.56
C ASN A 221 13.54 11.93 13.05
N TYR A 222 13.83 10.88 12.26
CA TYR A 222 14.26 11.02 10.87
C TYR A 222 13.58 10.01 9.93
N ARG A 223 13.15 10.48 8.76
CA ARG A 223 12.72 9.64 7.63
C ARG A 223 13.78 9.63 6.54
N PHE A 224 14.04 8.44 6.01
CA PHE A 224 15.00 8.21 4.95
C PHE A 224 14.31 7.53 3.76
N CYS A 225 14.34 8.18 2.59
CA CYS A 225 13.70 7.71 1.36
C CYS A 225 14.80 7.38 0.34
N LEU A 226 15.08 6.08 0.17
CA LEU A 226 16.08 5.55 -0.76
C LEU A 226 15.44 5.17 -2.09
N ARG A 227 15.75 5.93 -3.15
CA ARG A 227 15.49 5.52 -4.53
C ARG A 227 16.70 4.76 -5.08
N CYS A 228 16.47 3.56 -5.57
CA CYS A 228 17.43 2.73 -6.29
C CYS A 228 17.08 2.72 -7.78
N THR A 229 18.07 2.93 -8.64
CA THR A 229 17.95 2.81 -10.10
C THR A 229 19.04 1.84 -10.58
N PRO A 230 18.83 0.51 -10.51
CA PRO A 230 19.88 -0.50 -10.70
C PRO A 230 20.31 -0.69 -12.17
N LEU A 231 20.50 0.40 -12.91
CA LEU A 231 20.89 0.41 -14.32
C LEU A 231 22.32 0.94 -14.52
N PRO A 232 23.15 0.26 -15.33
CA PRO A 232 24.47 0.78 -15.71
C PRO A 232 24.36 2.12 -16.46
N GLY A 233 25.16 3.10 -16.04
CA GLY A 233 25.24 4.42 -16.70
C GLY A 233 24.29 5.49 -16.15
N GLU A 234 23.31 5.11 -15.33
CA GLU A 234 22.48 6.05 -14.55
C GLU A 234 23.13 6.39 -13.20
N TYR A 235 22.62 7.39 -12.47
CA TYR A 235 22.93 7.55 -11.04
C TYR A 235 22.11 6.55 -10.23
N GLN A 236 22.73 5.49 -9.70
CA GLN A 236 21.97 4.32 -9.24
C GLN A 236 21.36 4.46 -7.84
N GLY A 237 21.69 5.50 -7.06
CA GLY A 237 21.07 5.72 -5.76
C GLY A 237 20.81 7.20 -5.43
N TYR A 238 19.67 7.48 -4.82
CA TYR A 238 19.35 8.76 -4.20
C TYR A 238 18.72 8.51 -2.83
N LEU A 239 19.34 8.99 -1.75
CA LEU A 239 18.82 8.89 -0.39
C LEU A 239 18.41 10.28 0.08
N TYR A 240 17.10 10.55 0.09
CA TYR A 240 16.52 11.77 0.66
C TYR A 240 16.36 11.62 2.17
N CYS A 241 16.62 12.68 2.91
CA CYS A 241 16.64 12.70 4.37
C CYS A 241 15.75 13.82 4.90
N TYR A 242 14.84 13.49 5.80
CA TYR A 242 13.84 14.41 6.36
C TYR A 242 13.86 14.38 7.90
N ASP A 243 13.68 15.54 8.52
CA ASP A 243 13.49 15.69 9.97
C ASP A 243 11.99 15.66 10.30
N LEU A 244 11.55 14.61 11.00
CA LEU A 244 10.14 14.40 11.34
C LEU A 244 9.62 15.46 12.32
N ARG A 245 10.50 16.03 13.16
CA ARG A 245 10.15 17.11 14.09
C ARG A 245 9.83 18.39 13.32
N GLN A 246 10.57 18.67 12.24
CA GLN A 246 10.29 19.80 11.36
C GLN A 246 8.99 19.61 10.58
N GLN A 247 8.70 18.41 10.07
CA GLN A 247 7.39 18.08 9.48
C GLN A 247 6.25 18.32 10.48
N GLN A 248 6.40 17.87 11.73
CA GLN A 248 5.39 18.07 12.78
C GLN A 248 5.19 19.57 13.11
N MET A 249 6.26 20.34 13.22
CA MET A 249 6.19 21.80 13.42
C MET A 249 5.55 22.52 12.22
N ALA A 250 5.87 22.12 10.99
CA ALA A 250 5.27 22.68 9.78
C ALA A 250 3.76 22.36 9.67
N GLN A 251 3.35 21.16 10.08
CA GLN A 251 1.93 20.80 10.19
C GLN A 251 1.20 21.62 11.26
N GLN A 252 1.83 21.85 12.42
CA GLN A 252 1.27 22.71 13.48
C GLN A 252 1.19 24.20 13.08
N ASN A 253 2.12 24.67 12.25
CA ASN A 253 2.15 26.04 11.74
C ASN A 253 1.32 26.22 10.45
N ARG A 254 0.64 25.18 9.95
CA ARG A 254 -0.20 25.30 8.75
C ARG A 254 -1.42 26.17 9.05
N LEU A 255 -1.64 27.20 8.22
CA LEU A 255 -2.79 28.09 8.38
C LEU A 255 -4.10 27.31 8.24
N VAL A 256 -4.95 27.46 9.26
CA VAL A 256 -6.28 26.87 9.34
C VAL A 256 -7.31 27.76 8.64
N GLY A 257 -7.15 29.06 8.77
CA GLY A 257 -8.00 30.04 8.12
C GLY A 257 -7.54 31.48 8.36
N ARG A 258 -8.23 32.40 7.69
CA ARG A 258 -7.96 33.84 7.72
C ARG A 258 -9.26 34.61 7.87
N THR A 259 -9.23 35.69 8.64
CA THR A 259 -10.30 36.70 8.68
C THR A 259 -9.80 38.00 8.07
N THR A 260 -10.70 38.76 7.45
CA THR A 260 -10.40 40.02 6.76
C THR A 260 -11.54 41.01 6.95
N TYR A 261 -11.22 42.29 7.01
CA TYR A 261 -12.16 43.38 7.35
C TYR A 261 -12.13 44.50 6.30
N ALA A 262 -13.16 45.36 6.26
CA ALA A 262 -13.28 46.43 5.27
C ALA A 262 -12.22 47.54 5.39
N ASN A 263 -11.56 47.67 6.55
CA ASN A 263 -10.41 48.57 6.76
C ASN A 263 -9.11 48.04 6.13
N GLY A 264 -9.10 46.82 5.59
CA GLY A 264 -7.90 46.15 5.03
C GLY A 264 -7.10 45.34 6.04
N GLU A 265 -7.54 45.27 7.30
CA GLU A 265 -6.95 44.43 8.34
C GLU A 265 -7.21 42.94 8.04
N GLN A 266 -6.23 42.10 8.36
CA GLN A 266 -6.28 40.66 8.16
C GLN A 266 -5.67 39.95 9.37
N GLN A 267 -6.25 38.84 9.79
CA GLN A 267 -5.73 38.00 10.86
C GLN A 267 -5.70 36.54 10.38
N GLU A 268 -4.55 35.89 10.55
CA GLU A 268 -4.33 34.50 10.15
C GLU A 268 -4.23 33.61 11.39
N PHE A 269 -4.74 32.37 11.28
CA PHE A 269 -4.91 31.47 12.41
C PHE A 269 -4.29 30.10 12.09
N THR A 270 -3.47 29.57 13.00
CA THR A 270 -2.96 28.19 12.99
C THR A 270 -3.71 27.28 13.98
N ASP A 271 -4.43 27.85 14.95
CA ASP A 271 -5.24 27.11 15.91
C ASP A 271 -6.73 27.09 15.49
N PRO A 272 -7.35 25.92 15.25
CA PRO A 272 -8.74 25.84 14.82
C PRO A 272 -9.76 26.37 15.84
N PRO A 273 -9.67 26.08 17.15
CA PRO A 273 -10.51 26.72 18.17
C PRO A 273 -10.48 28.26 18.11
N ALA A 274 -9.30 28.88 18.02
CA ALA A 274 -9.16 30.33 17.92
C ALA A 274 -9.80 30.90 16.64
N PHE A 275 -9.62 30.24 15.49
CA PHE A 275 -10.25 30.64 14.23
C PHE A 275 -11.79 30.59 14.31
N LEU A 276 -12.33 29.48 14.82
CA LEU A 276 -13.77 29.31 15.01
C LEU A 276 -14.35 30.31 16.02
N GLN A 277 -13.58 30.67 17.04
CA GLN A 277 -13.99 31.66 18.03
C GLN A 277 -14.04 33.07 17.43
N SER A 278 -13.01 33.48 16.68
CA SER A 278 -12.99 34.78 15.97
C SER A 278 -14.18 34.90 15.01
N ILE A 279 -14.54 33.84 14.27
CA ILE A 279 -15.75 33.85 13.42
C ILE A 279 -17.01 34.09 14.26
N ARG A 280 -17.18 33.43 15.41
CA ARG A 280 -18.37 33.63 16.27
C ARG A 280 -18.49 35.03 16.83
N GLU A 281 -17.36 35.67 17.13
CA GLU A 281 -17.32 37.01 17.74
C GLU A 281 -17.56 38.11 16.70
N GLU A 282 -17.00 37.98 15.49
CA GLU A 282 -17.02 39.03 14.46
C GLU A 282 -18.17 38.91 13.46
N LEU A 283 -18.67 37.69 13.19
CA LEU A 283 -19.78 37.48 12.25
C LEU A 283 -21.05 38.30 12.57
N PRO A 284 -21.47 38.50 13.84
CA PRO A 284 -22.58 39.38 14.19
C PRO A 284 -22.40 40.85 13.80
N TYR A 285 -21.15 41.31 13.61
CA TYR A 285 -20.82 42.68 13.24
C TYR A 285 -20.43 42.82 11.77
N ARG A 286 -20.58 41.75 10.97
CA ARG A 286 -20.16 41.71 9.56
C ARG A 286 -20.68 42.86 8.71
N ASP A 287 -21.90 43.33 8.94
CA ASP A 287 -22.49 44.43 8.16
C ASP A 287 -21.86 45.80 8.46
N THR A 288 -21.19 45.96 9.61
CA THR A 288 -20.49 47.19 9.99
C THR A 288 -18.97 47.09 9.82
N THR A 289 -18.38 45.91 10.05
CA THR A 289 -16.92 45.67 9.91
C THR A 289 -16.51 45.21 8.52
N GLY A 290 -17.46 44.74 7.70
CA GLY A 290 -17.21 44.13 6.40
C GLY A 290 -16.55 42.75 6.48
N PHE A 291 -16.67 42.08 7.63
CA PHE A 291 -16.02 40.79 7.94
C PHE A 291 -16.20 39.72 6.85
N ARG A 292 -15.10 39.04 6.54
CA ARG A 292 -15.05 37.82 5.72
C ARG A 292 -14.07 36.83 6.32
N CYS A 293 -14.44 35.56 6.37
CA CYS A 293 -13.54 34.46 6.70
C CYS A 293 -13.23 33.62 5.45
N GLU A 294 -12.04 33.01 5.45
CA GLU A 294 -11.52 32.12 4.41
C GLU A 294 -10.93 30.89 5.10
N ILE A 295 -11.26 29.69 4.63
CA ILE A 295 -10.78 28.42 5.20
C ILE A 295 -9.56 27.97 4.40
N LEU A 296 -8.43 27.76 5.08
CA LEU A 296 -7.14 27.43 4.46
C LEU A 296 -6.66 26.00 4.78
N THR A 297 -7.27 25.35 5.77
CA THR A 297 -7.08 23.91 6.03
C THR A 297 -7.97 23.04 5.15
N ASP A 298 -7.53 21.80 4.92
CA ASP A 298 -8.34 20.75 4.33
C ASP A 298 -9.13 19.91 5.33
N ASP A 299 -8.94 20.11 6.64
CA ASP A 299 -9.64 19.38 7.70
C ASP A 299 -11.18 19.50 7.56
N PRO A 300 -11.89 18.39 7.28
CA PRO A 300 -13.35 18.40 7.13
C PRO A 300 -14.08 18.79 8.43
N THR A 301 -13.45 18.59 9.59
CA THR A 301 -13.98 18.97 10.91
C THR A 301 -14.06 20.50 11.03
N VAL A 302 -13.00 21.20 10.64
CA VAL A 302 -12.96 22.66 10.62
C VAL A 302 -13.91 23.22 9.57
N LYS A 303 -13.90 22.67 8.34
CA LYS A 303 -14.82 23.06 7.26
C LYS A 303 -16.29 22.97 7.73
N LYS A 304 -16.68 21.84 8.32
CA LYS A 304 -18.01 21.66 8.91
C LYS A 304 -18.32 22.66 10.02
N ALA A 305 -17.38 22.91 10.94
CA ALA A 305 -17.60 23.79 12.07
C ALA A 305 -17.78 25.25 11.65
N VAL A 306 -17.08 25.71 10.60
CA VAL A 306 -17.29 27.03 10.00
C VAL A 306 -18.67 27.12 9.35
N ASP A 307 -19.05 26.14 8.51
CA ASP A 307 -20.36 26.10 7.86
C ASP A 307 -21.52 26.06 8.87
N ASP A 308 -21.40 25.28 9.94
CA ASP A 308 -22.39 25.24 11.01
C ASP A 308 -22.58 26.62 11.67
N ILE A 309 -21.50 27.39 11.90
CA ILE A 309 -21.58 28.76 12.45
C ILE A 309 -22.22 29.74 11.45
N LEU A 310 -21.80 29.70 10.18
CA LEU A 310 -22.30 30.60 9.14
C LEU A 310 -23.80 30.39 8.86
N LEU A 311 -24.24 29.13 8.81
CA LEU A 311 -25.62 28.78 8.52
C LEU A 311 -26.53 29.07 9.72
N ASP A 312 -26.11 28.71 10.94
CA ASP A 312 -26.84 29.07 12.17
C ASP A 312 -27.07 30.59 12.27
N PHE A 313 -26.05 31.39 11.93
CA PHE A 313 -26.16 32.86 11.92
C PHE A 313 -27.14 33.38 10.86
N ALA A 314 -27.20 32.76 9.69
CA ALA A 314 -28.18 33.07 8.65
C ALA A 314 -29.62 32.67 9.02
N GLY A 315 -29.82 31.97 10.14
CA GLY A 315 -31.11 31.38 10.53
C GLY A 315 -31.45 30.10 9.75
N GLU A 316 -30.51 29.58 8.96
CA GLU A 316 -30.65 28.36 8.18
C GLU A 316 -30.04 27.18 8.94
N LYS A 317 -30.76 26.06 9.05
CA LYS A 317 -30.13 24.84 9.57
C LYS A 317 -29.25 24.25 8.48
N ASN A 318 -27.97 24.03 8.77
CA ASN A 318 -27.08 23.29 7.86
C ASN A 318 -27.75 21.96 7.44
N PRO A 319 -28.08 21.74 6.16
CA PRO A 319 -28.76 20.52 5.71
C PRO A 319 -27.85 19.27 5.85
N ARG A 320 -26.54 19.47 6.04
CA ARG A 320 -25.55 18.42 6.30
C ARG A 320 -25.07 18.38 7.76
N ARG A 321 -25.79 19.01 8.70
CA ARG A 321 -25.35 19.11 10.12
C ARG A 321 -25.11 17.77 10.82
N THR A 322 -25.87 16.74 10.41
CA THR A 322 -25.76 15.34 10.87
C THR A 322 -24.69 14.54 10.12
N CYS A 323 -24.12 15.08 9.06
CA CYS A 323 -23.04 14.47 8.29
C CYS A 323 -21.71 15.06 8.75
N ASN A 324 -20.71 14.20 8.99
CA ASN A 324 -19.32 14.66 8.89
C ASN A 324 -19.06 15.06 7.43
N TYR A 325 -18.10 15.95 7.19
CA TYR A 325 -17.73 16.37 5.83
C TYR A 325 -16.73 15.39 5.16
N GLY A 326 -16.40 14.28 5.84
CA GLY A 326 -15.98 13.01 5.23
C GLY A 326 -17.01 11.91 5.52
N LEU A 327 -16.68 10.63 5.30
CA LEU A 327 -17.58 9.50 5.62
C LEU A 327 -18.20 9.66 7.02
N THR A 328 -19.52 9.81 7.05
CA THR A 328 -20.29 9.96 8.30
C THR A 328 -20.17 8.69 9.14
N GLU A 329 -20.42 8.73 10.44
CA GLU A 329 -20.44 7.47 11.21
C GLU A 329 -21.51 6.50 10.69
N VAL A 330 -22.61 7.01 10.11
CA VAL A 330 -23.60 6.19 9.38
C VAL A 330 -23.00 5.58 8.11
N GLY A 331 -22.16 6.30 7.36
CA GLY A 331 -21.49 5.79 6.16
C GLY A 331 -20.37 4.80 6.47
N LYS A 332 -19.58 5.05 7.54
CA LYS A 332 -18.62 4.08 8.06
C LYS A 332 -19.32 2.83 8.59
N GLN A 333 -20.47 2.99 9.24
CA GLN A 333 -21.26 1.86 9.70
C GLN A 333 -21.86 1.10 8.50
N ALA A 334 -22.42 1.78 7.50
CA ALA A 334 -22.90 1.13 6.28
C ALA A 334 -21.80 0.34 5.53
N LEU A 335 -20.55 0.80 5.55
CA LEU A 335 -19.41 0.04 5.01
C LEU A 335 -19.05 -1.20 5.85
N ARG A 336 -19.20 -1.13 7.18
CA ARG A 336 -19.04 -2.30 8.08
C ARG A 336 -20.19 -3.27 7.94
N ASP A 337 -21.43 -2.76 7.87
CA ASP A 337 -22.65 -3.53 7.70
C ASP A 337 -22.59 -4.27 6.35
N ALA A 338 -22.19 -3.61 5.26
CA ALA A 338 -21.96 -4.24 3.96
C ALA A 338 -20.82 -5.29 3.94
N ALA A 339 -20.01 -5.36 5.01
CA ALA A 339 -18.98 -6.38 5.23
C ALA A 339 -19.35 -7.44 6.29
N ASP A 340 -20.54 -7.35 6.89
CA ASP A 340 -21.09 -8.39 7.76
C ASP A 340 -22.06 -9.29 6.96
N PRO A 341 -21.62 -10.50 6.53
CA PRO A 341 -22.45 -11.39 5.72
C PRO A 341 -23.64 -12.00 6.47
N SER A 342 -23.82 -11.69 7.77
CA SER A 342 -25.01 -12.07 8.53
C SER A 342 -26.19 -11.11 8.33
N LEU A 343 -25.96 -9.94 7.72
CA LEU A 343 -26.99 -8.94 7.44
C LEU A 343 -27.68 -9.17 6.08
N PRO A 344 -28.95 -8.75 5.92
CA PRO A 344 -29.63 -8.81 4.63
C PRO A 344 -29.09 -7.74 3.69
N HIS A 345 -28.57 -8.17 2.54
CA HIS A 345 -27.97 -7.30 1.53
C HIS A 345 -28.80 -7.18 0.25
N THR A 346 -28.50 -6.15 -0.52
CA THR A 346 -29.05 -5.88 -1.86
C THR A 346 -27.92 -5.78 -2.89
N TYR A 347 -28.16 -6.29 -4.10
CA TYR A 347 -27.17 -6.34 -5.17
C TYR A 347 -27.78 -5.77 -6.46
N ALA A 348 -27.10 -4.79 -7.05
CA ALA A 348 -27.46 -4.18 -8.32
C ALA A 348 -26.33 -4.42 -9.32
N TRP A 349 -26.59 -5.20 -10.37
CA TRP A 349 -25.60 -5.47 -11.40
C TRP A 349 -25.55 -4.33 -12.42
N PHE A 350 -24.40 -4.17 -13.06
CA PHE A 350 -24.20 -3.17 -14.10
C PHE A 350 -23.32 -3.70 -15.23
N VAL A 351 -23.51 -3.10 -16.41
CA VAL A 351 -22.63 -3.26 -17.57
C VAL A 351 -22.19 -1.90 -18.05
N MET A 352 -20.88 -1.74 -18.25
CA MET A 352 -20.27 -0.55 -18.85
C MET A 352 -19.71 -0.90 -20.23
N THR A 353 -19.77 0.03 -21.18
CA THR A 353 -19.06 -0.06 -22.46
C THR A 353 -18.32 1.22 -22.76
N ASP A 354 -17.25 1.12 -23.54
CA ASP A 354 -16.50 2.26 -24.08
C ASP A 354 -15.96 3.19 -22.97
N THR A 355 -15.48 2.62 -21.86
CA THR A 355 -15.12 3.39 -20.65
C THR A 355 -14.00 4.40 -20.93
N ASN A 356 -14.04 5.55 -20.24
CA ASN A 356 -13.11 6.67 -20.43
C ASN A 356 -13.14 7.30 -21.84
N THR A 357 -14.21 7.08 -22.61
CA THR A 357 -14.44 7.73 -23.91
C THR A 357 -15.71 8.61 -23.90
N PRO A 358 -15.85 9.56 -24.83
CA PRO A 358 -17.10 10.30 -25.03
C PRO A 358 -18.32 9.43 -25.41
N GLN A 359 -18.11 8.13 -25.67
CA GLN A 359 -19.14 7.16 -26.05
C GLN A 359 -19.58 6.26 -24.88
N GLU A 360 -18.99 6.45 -23.69
CA GLU A 360 -19.23 5.63 -22.49
C GLU A 360 -20.73 5.46 -22.19
N LYS A 361 -21.14 4.23 -21.93
CA LYS A 361 -22.51 3.88 -21.52
C LYS A 361 -22.47 2.99 -20.30
N ILE A 362 -23.31 3.31 -19.34
CA ILE A 362 -23.51 2.53 -18.12
C ILE A 362 -24.98 2.10 -18.08
N ARG A 363 -25.24 0.80 -17.96
CA ARG A 363 -26.55 0.24 -17.62
C ARG A 363 -26.48 -0.31 -16.19
N GLN A 364 -27.32 0.18 -15.29
CA GLN A 364 -27.30 -0.13 -13.86
C GLN A 364 -28.66 -0.70 -13.40
N ASN A 365 -28.72 -1.20 -12.17
CA ASN A 365 -29.91 -1.79 -11.54
C ASN A 365 -30.45 -3.02 -12.28
N LEU A 366 -29.54 -3.82 -12.83
CA LEU A 366 -29.83 -5.07 -13.54
C LEU A 366 -29.86 -6.26 -12.58
N THR A 367 -30.56 -7.33 -12.95
CA THR A 367 -30.27 -8.66 -12.39
C THR A 367 -28.97 -9.22 -12.97
N LEU A 368 -28.44 -10.30 -12.37
CA LEU A 368 -27.27 -11.00 -12.89
C LEU A 368 -27.51 -11.52 -14.32
N GLU A 369 -28.68 -12.09 -14.59
CA GLU A 369 -29.04 -12.61 -15.91
C GLU A 369 -29.13 -11.51 -16.96
N GLU A 370 -29.75 -10.38 -16.61
CA GLU A 370 -29.83 -9.21 -17.48
C GLU A 370 -28.45 -8.63 -17.78
N ALA A 371 -27.59 -8.51 -16.76
CA ALA A 371 -26.21 -8.04 -16.94
C ALA A 371 -25.40 -8.98 -17.83
N ILE A 372 -25.50 -10.30 -17.64
CA ILE A 372 -24.82 -11.29 -18.48
C ILE A 372 -25.30 -11.20 -19.93
N GLN A 373 -26.61 -11.13 -20.16
CA GLN A 373 -27.16 -11.02 -21.52
C GLN A 373 -26.69 -9.74 -22.21
N ILE A 374 -26.78 -8.59 -21.52
CA ILE A 374 -26.33 -7.28 -22.03
C ILE A 374 -24.82 -7.27 -22.31
N TYR A 375 -24.02 -7.95 -21.47
CA TYR A 375 -22.58 -8.09 -21.66
C TYR A 375 -22.25 -8.97 -22.87
N GLN A 376 -22.95 -10.09 -23.06
CA GLN A 376 -22.78 -10.99 -24.21
C GLN A 376 -23.21 -10.33 -25.52
N ASP A 377 -24.37 -9.66 -25.55
CA ASP A 377 -24.94 -9.00 -26.74
C ASP A 377 -24.19 -7.72 -27.18
N SER A 378 -23.19 -7.27 -26.41
CA SER A 378 -22.42 -6.06 -26.72
C SER A 378 -21.22 -6.35 -27.62
N ASP A 379 -21.24 -5.80 -28.83
CA ASP A 379 -20.09 -5.78 -29.76
C ASP A 379 -19.00 -4.76 -29.38
N ALA A 380 -19.11 -4.07 -28.22
CA ALA A 380 -18.13 -3.06 -27.80
C ALA A 380 -16.76 -3.68 -27.51
N GLY A 381 -15.70 -3.05 -28.05
CA GLY A 381 -14.31 -3.49 -27.87
C GLY A 381 -13.80 -3.33 -26.44
N GLU A 382 -14.35 -2.38 -25.67
CA GLU A 382 -14.25 -2.34 -24.21
C GLU A 382 -15.64 -2.55 -23.62
N LYS A 383 -15.78 -3.59 -22.78
CA LYS A 383 -16.96 -3.78 -21.94
C LYS A 383 -16.63 -4.38 -20.59
N ARG A 384 -17.36 -3.98 -19.55
CA ARG A 384 -17.25 -4.49 -18.17
C ARG A 384 -18.58 -4.93 -17.61
N LEU A 385 -18.55 -5.94 -16.76
CA LEU A 385 -19.67 -6.37 -15.92
C LEU A 385 -19.21 -6.32 -14.46
N GLY A 386 -20.01 -5.68 -13.61
CA GLY A 386 -19.75 -5.57 -12.18
C GLY A 386 -21.02 -5.53 -11.34
N VAL A 387 -20.84 -5.41 -10.03
CA VAL A 387 -21.92 -5.40 -9.04
C VAL A 387 -21.72 -4.30 -8.01
N THR A 388 -22.81 -3.66 -7.60
CA THR A 388 -22.87 -2.76 -6.44
C THR A 388 -23.71 -3.40 -5.34
N LYS A 389 -23.13 -3.55 -4.16
CA LYS A 389 -23.76 -4.04 -2.93
C LYS A 389 -24.21 -2.88 -2.06
N ASP A 390 -25.45 -2.96 -1.58
CA ASP A 390 -26.13 -2.00 -0.70
C ASP A 390 -26.10 -0.53 -1.20
N GLY A 391 -25.91 -0.34 -2.51
CA GLY A 391 -25.76 0.98 -3.12
C GLY A 391 -24.49 1.74 -2.72
N ILE A 392 -23.53 1.09 -2.05
CA ILE A 392 -22.37 1.75 -1.43
C ILE A 392 -21.01 1.13 -1.78
N VAL A 393 -20.92 -0.19 -1.98
CA VAL A 393 -19.67 -0.85 -2.37
C VAL A 393 -19.79 -1.44 -3.77
N THR A 394 -18.80 -1.20 -4.63
CA THR A 394 -18.84 -1.61 -6.04
C THR A 394 -17.57 -2.37 -6.41
N VAL A 395 -17.71 -3.40 -7.24
CA VAL A 395 -16.58 -4.17 -7.79
C VAL A 395 -16.84 -4.57 -9.25
N ASP A 396 -15.82 -4.38 -10.10
CA ASP A 396 -15.80 -4.93 -11.46
C ASP A 396 -15.46 -6.42 -11.38
N ILE A 397 -16.19 -7.28 -12.10
CA ILE A 397 -15.98 -8.74 -12.09
C ILE A 397 -15.36 -9.25 -13.39
N VAL A 398 -15.84 -8.78 -14.54
CA VAL A 398 -15.34 -9.19 -15.85
C VAL A 398 -15.09 -7.95 -16.70
N HIS A 399 -13.95 -7.94 -17.40
CA HIS A 399 -13.59 -6.91 -18.36
C HIS A 399 -13.13 -7.58 -19.66
N ALA A 400 -13.66 -7.12 -20.79
CA ALA A 400 -13.16 -7.46 -22.11
C ALA A 400 -12.57 -6.22 -22.77
N GLN A 401 -11.36 -6.36 -23.32
CA GLN A 401 -10.68 -5.33 -24.09
C GLN A 401 -10.06 -5.95 -25.35
N ASP A 402 -10.36 -5.37 -26.52
CA ASP A 402 -9.78 -5.74 -27.82
C ASP A 402 -9.88 -7.25 -28.16
N GLY A 403 -10.90 -7.92 -27.63
CA GLY A 403 -11.15 -9.35 -27.81
C GLY A 403 -10.57 -10.28 -26.73
N GLU A 404 -9.78 -9.77 -25.78
CA GLU A 404 -9.36 -10.51 -24.59
C GLU A 404 -10.34 -10.27 -23.43
N GLN A 405 -10.94 -11.34 -22.90
CA GLN A 405 -11.76 -11.31 -21.69
C GLN A 405 -10.92 -11.70 -20.46
N ARG A 406 -11.09 -10.99 -19.35
CA ARG A 406 -10.38 -11.21 -18.08
C ARG A 406 -11.35 -11.08 -16.91
N PHE A 407 -11.19 -11.95 -15.92
CA PHE A 407 -11.92 -11.88 -14.65
C PHE A 407 -11.05 -11.18 -13.60
N PHE A 408 -11.67 -10.38 -12.74
CA PHE A 408 -11.01 -9.68 -11.63
C PHE A 408 -11.27 -10.37 -10.30
N GLU A 409 -10.19 -10.63 -9.55
CA GLU A 409 -10.20 -11.25 -8.23
C GLU A 409 -10.40 -10.23 -7.09
N ASP A 410 -10.69 -8.96 -7.38
CA ASP A 410 -10.75 -7.90 -6.36
C ASP A 410 -11.92 -8.10 -5.38
N HIS A 411 -12.97 -8.81 -5.79
CA HIS A 411 -14.03 -9.29 -4.91
C HIS A 411 -13.53 -10.20 -3.78
N GLN A 412 -12.38 -10.87 -3.94
CA GLN A 412 -11.75 -11.74 -2.94
C GLN A 412 -10.90 -10.96 -1.92
N LYS A 413 -10.56 -9.70 -2.22
CA LYS A 413 -9.70 -8.83 -1.40
C LYS A 413 -10.50 -7.79 -0.61
N LEU A 414 -11.71 -7.50 -1.05
CA LEU A 414 -12.60 -6.53 -0.44
C LEU A 414 -13.43 -7.21 0.65
N ALA A 415 -13.30 -6.73 1.90
CA ALA A 415 -14.02 -7.26 3.06
C ALA A 415 -15.54 -7.35 2.85
N SER A 416 -16.12 -6.44 2.05
CA SER A 416 -17.56 -6.42 1.70
C SER A 416 -18.04 -7.56 0.80
N PHE A 417 -17.11 -8.30 0.18
CA PHE A 417 -17.38 -9.31 -0.86
C PHE A 417 -16.68 -10.65 -0.63
N GLN A 418 -15.53 -10.68 0.05
CA GLN A 418 -14.65 -11.86 0.14
C GLN A 418 -15.30 -13.12 0.76
N ASN A 419 -16.33 -12.95 1.59
CA ASN A 419 -17.08 -14.01 2.27
C ASN A 419 -18.57 -14.01 1.89
N ASP A 420 -18.93 -13.40 0.76
CA ASP A 420 -20.31 -13.19 0.35
C ASP A 420 -20.81 -14.36 -0.53
N PRO A 421 -21.79 -15.17 -0.07
CA PRO A 421 -22.25 -16.33 -0.83
C PRO A 421 -22.99 -15.95 -2.11
N VAL A 422 -23.68 -14.81 -2.14
CA VAL A 422 -24.41 -14.36 -3.35
C VAL A 422 -23.43 -13.96 -4.44
N ILE A 423 -22.31 -13.35 -4.05
CA ILE A 423 -21.22 -13.08 -4.99
C ILE A 423 -20.54 -14.38 -5.42
N ALA A 424 -20.20 -15.29 -4.51
CA ALA A 424 -19.58 -16.57 -4.87
C ALA A 424 -20.39 -17.36 -5.92
N ASP A 425 -21.70 -17.51 -5.70
CA ASP A 425 -22.62 -18.16 -6.65
C ASP A 425 -22.67 -17.41 -8.00
N ALA A 426 -22.65 -16.07 -7.97
CA ALA A 426 -22.66 -15.25 -9.17
C ALA A 426 -21.34 -15.34 -9.97
N ILE A 427 -20.19 -15.42 -9.29
CA ILE A 427 -18.87 -15.67 -9.92
C ILE A 427 -18.88 -17.03 -10.63
N GLU A 428 -19.38 -18.09 -9.98
CA GLU A 428 -19.49 -19.40 -10.63
C GLU A 428 -20.39 -19.35 -11.86
N ALA A 429 -21.57 -18.72 -11.76
CA ALA A 429 -22.49 -18.55 -12.88
C ALA A 429 -21.90 -17.73 -14.04
N LEU A 430 -21.07 -16.72 -13.75
CA LEU A 430 -20.35 -15.94 -14.73
C LEU A 430 -19.28 -16.77 -15.44
N HIS A 431 -18.45 -17.52 -14.71
CA HIS A 431 -17.48 -18.44 -15.30
C HIS A 431 -18.17 -19.49 -16.19
N GLN A 432 -19.23 -20.15 -15.71
CA GLN A 432 -19.98 -21.14 -16.52
C GLN A 432 -20.50 -20.55 -17.84
N LYS A 433 -21.03 -19.33 -17.84
CA LYS A 433 -21.62 -18.69 -19.03
C LYS A 433 -20.62 -17.96 -19.93
N LEU A 434 -19.45 -17.56 -19.42
CA LEU A 434 -18.49 -16.70 -20.14
C LEU A 434 -17.13 -17.36 -20.42
N ASP A 435 -16.76 -18.47 -19.77
CA ASP A 435 -15.56 -19.28 -20.09
C ASP A 435 -15.82 -20.41 -21.10
N SER A 436 -17.06 -20.55 -21.59
CA SER A 436 -17.42 -21.62 -22.52
C SER A 436 -16.59 -21.57 -23.83
N PRO A 437 -15.83 -22.63 -24.18
CA PRO A 437 -14.88 -22.58 -25.30
C PRO A 437 -15.53 -22.85 -26.67
N GLU A 438 -16.50 -22.02 -27.08
CA GLU A 438 -17.17 -22.12 -28.39
C GLU A 438 -17.03 -20.84 -29.24
N ALA A 439 -15.78 -20.44 -29.51
CA ALA A 439 -15.43 -19.53 -30.61
C ALA A 439 -14.20 -20.03 -31.40
N GLY A 440 -13.99 -21.36 -31.44
CA GLY A 440 -12.74 -21.98 -31.86
C GLY A 440 -12.83 -23.00 -33.01
N ILE A 441 -13.98 -23.23 -33.64
CA ILE A 441 -14.11 -24.15 -34.79
C ILE A 441 -15.00 -23.58 -35.91
N MET A 442 -14.36 -22.91 -36.86
CA MET A 442 -14.86 -22.74 -38.24
C MET A 442 -13.75 -23.24 -39.18
N MET A 443 -13.78 -24.55 -39.47
CA MET A 443 -12.79 -25.23 -40.33
C MET A 443 -13.50 -26.23 -41.26
N GLY A 444 -13.73 -25.81 -42.50
CA GLY A 444 -14.39 -26.60 -43.58
C GLY A 444 -15.90 -26.78 -43.38
N SER A 445 -16.76 -26.79 -44.40
CA SER A 445 -16.61 -26.72 -45.87
C SER A 445 -17.90 -26.02 -46.39
N ILE A 446 -17.99 -25.40 -47.57
CA ILE A 446 -17.76 -25.90 -48.95
C ILE A 446 -17.30 -24.73 -49.83
#